data_AF-A0A834CY82-F1
#
_entry.id   AF-A0A834CY82-F1
#
_cell.length_a   1.000
_cell.length_b   1.000
_cell.length_c   1.000
_cell.angle_alpha   90.00
_cell.angle_beta   90.00
_cell.angle_gamma   90.00
#
_symmetry.space_group_name_H-M   'P 1'
#
loop_
_entity.id
_entity.type
_entity.pdbx_description
1 polymer ?
#
loop_
_entity_poly.entity_id
_entity_poly.type
_entity_poly.pdbx_seq_one_letter_code
_entity_poly.pdbx_strand_id
1 'polypeptide(L)'
;VGVGDTSGGSTTPNDHYCWMRPEDIDYKRPVYECGSCSDLAAEMAAALAAASIVFKDNKAYSQKLVHGARTLFKFSREQRGRYSAGGSEAAPFYNSTSYWDEFVWGGAWLYYATGNSSYLQLATTPGLAKHAGAFWGGPDYGVLSWDNKLAGAQVLLSRLRLFLSPGYPYEEILRTFHNQTSIIMCSYLPIFTSFNRTKGTLPLTSLTLYLKRGLH
;
A
#
# COMPACT_ATOMS: atom_id res chain seq x y z
N VAL A 1 0.54 -13.53 -12.61
CA VAL A 1 0.74 -14.33 -13.84
C VAL A 1 1.49 -15.58 -13.43
N GLY A 2 1.12 -16.73 -14.00
CA GLY A 2 1.71 -18.01 -13.60
C GLY A 2 0.85 -18.79 -12.61
N VAL A 3 1.25 -20.04 -12.36
CA VAL A 3 0.58 -20.98 -11.46
C VAL A 3 1.50 -21.25 -10.29
N GLY A 4 0.99 -21.06 -9.07
CA GLY A 4 1.78 -21.16 -7.85
C GLY A 4 1.67 -22.50 -7.12
N ASP A 5 0.93 -23.49 -7.64
CA ASP A 5 0.62 -24.75 -6.94
C ASP A 5 1.85 -25.36 -6.24
N THR A 6 1.79 -25.39 -4.89
CA THR A 6 2.81 -25.94 -3.99
C THR A 6 2.37 -27.27 -3.36
N SER A 7 1.25 -27.85 -3.79
CA SER A 7 0.81 -29.13 -3.27
C SER A 7 1.88 -30.19 -3.56
N GLY A 8 2.41 -30.81 -2.50
CA GLY A 8 3.60 -31.67 -2.51
C GLY A 8 3.43 -33.03 -3.21
N GLY A 9 2.78 -33.05 -4.37
CA GLY A 9 2.58 -34.20 -5.25
C GLY A 9 2.30 -33.83 -6.72
N SER A 10 2.21 -32.54 -7.06
CA SER A 10 2.05 -32.09 -8.45
C SER A 10 3.40 -32.13 -9.17
N THR A 11 3.51 -32.91 -10.25
CA THR A 11 4.67 -32.94 -11.15
C THR A 11 4.49 -32.02 -12.37
N THR A 12 3.43 -31.20 -12.34
CA THR A 12 3.11 -30.27 -13.43
C THR A 12 4.09 -29.09 -13.39
N PRO A 13 4.85 -28.82 -14.48
CA PRO A 13 5.73 -27.66 -14.56
C PRO A 13 4.99 -26.34 -14.26
N ASN A 14 5.48 -25.56 -13.29
CA ASN A 14 4.91 -24.28 -12.87
C ASN A 14 6.01 -23.36 -12.29
N ASP A 15 5.63 -22.12 -11.93
CA ASP A 15 6.58 -21.09 -11.49
C ASP A 15 7.35 -21.44 -10.20
N HIS A 16 6.87 -22.39 -9.38
CA HIS A 16 7.51 -22.81 -8.13
C HIS A 16 8.15 -24.21 -8.19
N TYR A 17 7.66 -25.07 -9.08
CA TYR A 17 8.21 -26.42 -9.28
C TYR A 17 9.50 -26.40 -10.11
N CYS A 18 9.57 -25.53 -11.12
CA CYS A 18 10.69 -25.50 -12.06
C CYS A 18 11.76 -24.47 -11.66
N TRP A 19 12.98 -24.94 -11.34
CA TRP A 19 14.14 -24.07 -11.18
C TRP A 19 14.91 -23.94 -12.50
N MET A 20 14.64 -22.87 -13.24
CA MET A 20 15.28 -22.59 -14.53
C MET A 20 15.43 -21.09 -14.76
N ARG A 21 16.18 -20.71 -15.80
CA ARG A 21 16.29 -19.30 -16.18
C ARG A 21 14.95 -18.82 -16.76
N PRO A 22 14.51 -17.58 -16.51
CA PRO A 22 13.21 -17.10 -16.95
C PRO A 22 13.05 -17.08 -18.48
N GLU A 23 14.14 -16.91 -19.23
CA GLU A 23 14.16 -16.98 -20.70
C GLU A 23 13.96 -18.40 -21.25
N ASP A 24 14.19 -19.43 -20.45
CA ASP A 24 14.06 -20.84 -20.84
C ASP A 24 12.67 -21.42 -20.49
N ILE A 25 11.77 -20.63 -19.89
CA ILE A 25 10.44 -21.10 -19.48
C ILE A 25 9.61 -21.47 -20.72
N ASP A 26 9.19 -22.73 -20.78
CA ASP A 26 8.38 -23.31 -21.86
C ASP A 26 6.96 -23.71 -21.43
N TYR A 27 6.64 -23.65 -20.12
CA TYR A 27 5.32 -23.94 -19.59
C TYR A 27 4.34 -22.76 -19.71
N LYS A 28 3.04 -23.06 -19.65
CA LYS A 28 1.98 -22.05 -19.76
C LYS A 28 1.97 -21.13 -18.54
N ARG A 29 1.92 -19.81 -18.78
CA ARG A 29 1.79 -18.78 -17.74
C ARG A 29 0.46 -18.04 -17.88
N PRO A 30 -0.62 -18.53 -17.23
CA PRO A 30 -1.93 -17.91 -17.35
C PRO A 30 -1.95 -16.49 -16.77
N VAL A 31 -2.79 -15.66 -17.37
CA VAL A 31 -3.15 -14.33 -16.87
C VAL A 31 -4.48 -14.45 -16.15
N TYR A 32 -4.55 -13.89 -14.95
CA TYR A 32 -5.78 -13.83 -14.17
C TYR A 32 -6.30 -12.40 -14.21
N GLU A 33 -7.56 -12.27 -14.60
CA GLU A 33 -8.29 -11.03 -14.54
C GLU A 33 -9.15 -11.01 -13.28
N CYS A 34 -9.28 -9.84 -12.66
CA CYS A 34 -10.13 -9.69 -11.49
C CYS A 34 -11.11 -8.55 -11.69
N GLY A 35 -12.40 -8.85 -11.52
CA GLY A 35 -13.49 -7.87 -11.62
C GLY A 35 -13.74 -7.08 -10.34
N SER A 36 -13.27 -7.56 -9.19
CA SER A 36 -13.51 -6.96 -7.86
C SER A 36 -12.27 -7.08 -6.95
N CYS A 37 -11.20 -6.34 -7.27
CA CYS A 37 -9.93 -6.30 -6.54
C CYS A 37 -9.56 -4.87 -6.09
N SER A 38 -10.28 -4.36 -5.10
CA SER A 38 -10.08 -3.01 -4.58
C SER A 38 -8.67 -2.76 -4.07
N ASP A 39 -8.15 -3.69 -3.30
CA ASP A 39 -6.80 -3.70 -2.74
C ASP A 39 -5.73 -3.56 -3.84
N LEU A 40 -5.72 -4.49 -4.80
CA LEU A 40 -4.75 -4.50 -5.88
C LEU A 40 -4.86 -3.25 -6.76
N ALA A 41 -6.08 -2.86 -7.15
CA ALA A 41 -6.28 -1.71 -8.02
C ALA A 41 -5.98 -0.37 -7.32
N ALA A 42 -6.25 -0.24 -6.02
CA ALA A 42 -5.90 0.96 -5.25
C ALA A 42 -4.38 1.08 -5.05
N GLU A 43 -3.67 -0.02 -4.80
CA GLU A 43 -2.20 -0.01 -4.72
C GLU A 43 -1.56 0.33 -6.08
N MET A 44 -2.08 -0.24 -7.18
CA MET A 44 -1.64 0.14 -8.53
C MET A 44 -1.88 1.63 -8.80
N ALA A 45 -3.02 2.17 -8.36
CA ALA A 45 -3.30 3.59 -8.48
C ALA A 45 -2.30 4.45 -7.68
N ALA A 46 -1.96 4.04 -6.46
CA ALA A 46 -0.94 4.70 -5.64
C ALA A 46 0.43 4.70 -6.33
N ALA A 47 0.85 3.55 -6.88
CA ALA A 47 2.11 3.41 -7.61
C ALA A 47 2.17 4.32 -8.85
N LEU A 48 1.12 4.34 -9.67
CA LEU A 48 1.03 5.20 -10.85
C LEU A 48 1.01 6.69 -10.46
N ALA A 49 0.29 7.06 -9.40
CA ALA A 49 0.25 8.42 -8.90
C ALA A 49 1.63 8.86 -8.39
N ALA A 50 2.32 8.04 -7.59
CA ALA A 50 3.68 8.31 -7.14
C ALA A 50 4.66 8.46 -8.32
N ALA A 51 4.61 7.53 -9.28
CA ALA A 51 5.45 7.59 -10.48
C ALA A 51 5.19 8.86 -11.30
N SER A 52 3.94 9.32 -11.38
CA SER A 52 3.61 10.55 -12.13
C SER A 52 4.27 11.80 -11.55
N ILE A 53 4.52 11.83 -10.24
CA ILE A 53 5.23 12.92 -9.56
C ILE A 53 6.72 12.86 -9.89
N VAL A 54 7.31 11.66 -9.91
CA VAL A 54 8.72 11.46 -10.28
C VAL A 54 8.97 11.85 -11.74
N PHE A 55 8.07 11.48 -12.65
CA PHE A 55 8.19 11.77 -14.08
C PHE A 55 7.58 13.12 -14.50
N LYS A 56 7.43 14.07 -13.57
CA LYS A 56 6.75 15.35 -13.81
C LYS A 56 7.37 16.17 -14.96
N ASP A 57 8.67 16.03 -15.20
CA ASP A 57 9.37 16.71 -16.30
C ASP A 57 8.94 16.19 -17.68
N ASN A 58 8.61 14.90 -17.78
CA ASN A 58 7.96 14.34 -18.96
C ASN A 58 6.43 14.47 -18.82
N LYS A 59 5.91 15.65 -19.14
CA LYS A 59 4.49 16.00 -18.95
C LYS A 59 3.53 14.99 -19.59
N ALA A 60 3.81 14.54 -20.81
CA ALA A 60 2.94 13.60 -21.51
C ALA A 60 2.86 12.24 -20.79
N TYR A 61 4.01 11.75 -20.32
CA TYR A 61 4.06 10.50 -19.56
C TYR A 61 3.44 10.65 -18.17
N SER A 62 3.76 11.72 -17.44
CA SER A 62 3.14 12.02 -16.14
C SER A 62 1.61 12.09 -16.23
N GLN A 63 1.06 12.76 -17.23
CA GLN A 63 -0.39 12.82 -17.45
C GLN A 63 -1.00 11.46 -17.77
N LYS A 64 -0.32 10.62 -18.56
CA LYS A 64 -0.74 9.24 -18.83
C LYS A 64 -0.80 8.41 -17.55
N LEU A 65 0.19 8.55 -16.66
CA LEU A 65 0.23 7.87 -15.37
C LEU A 65 -0.89 8.35 -14.44
N VAL A 66 -1.11 9.67 -14.34
CA VAL A 66 -2.22 10.24 -13.56
C VAL A 66 -3.57 9.73 -14.08
N HIS A 67 -3.75 9.67 -15.40
CA HIS A 67 -4.97 9.14 -15.99
C HIS A 67 -5.21 7.68 -15.59
N GLY A 68 -4.19 6.82 -15.72
CA GLY A 68 -4.26 5.43 -15.27
C GLY A 68 -4.56 5.30 -13.77
N ALA A 69 -3.90 6.11 -12.94
CA ALA A 69 -4.12 6.12 -11.50
C ALA A 69 -5.57 6.47 -11.13
N ARG A 70 -6.15 7.50 -11.78
CA ARG A 70 -7.56 7.88 -11.55
C ARG A 70 -8.52 6.77 -11.97
N THR A 71 -8.28 6.14 -13.11
CA THR A 71 -9.12 5.06 -13.63
C THR A 71 -9.10 3.85 -12.70
N LEU A 72 -7.92 3.41 -12.26
CA LEU A 72 -7.78 2.28 -11.34
C LEU A 72 -8.36 2.57 -9.97
N PHE A 73 -8.15 3.78 -9.43
CA PHE A 73 -8.73 4.16 -8.14
C PHE A 73 -10.24 4.30 -8.19
N LYS A 74 -10.81 4.74 -9.31
CA LYS A 74 -12.25 4.73 -9.51
C LYS A 74 -12.79 3.30 -9.52
N PHE A 75 -12.18 2.43 -10.32
CA PHE A 75 -12.54 1.01 -10.39
C PHE A 75 -12.47 0.35 -9.01
N SER A 76 -11.38 0.56 -8.25
CA SER A 76 -11.19 -0.03 -6.93
C SER A 76 -12.29 0.36 -5.93
N ARG A 77 -12.82 1.58 -6.06
CA ARG A 77 -13.87 2.13 -5.19
C ARG A 77 -15.27 1.66 -5.57
N GLU A 78 -15.53 1.45 -6.87
CA GLU A 78 -16.82 1.03 -7.42
C GLU A 78 -17.00 -0.49 -7.37
N GLN A 79 -15.97 -1.26 -7.71
CA GLN A 79 -16.00 -2.73 -7.73
C GLN A 79 -15.33 -3.30 -6.49
N ARG A 80 -16.04 -3.25 -5.36
CA ARG A 80 -15.44 -3.59 -4.06
C ARG A 80 -15.21 -5.09 -3.88
N GLY A 81 -13.98 -5.44 -3.55
CA GLY A 81 -13.60 -6.81 -3.23
C GLY A 81 -12.11 -6.93 -2.92
N ARG A 82 -11.70 -8.07 -2.35
CA ARG A 82 -10.28 -8.41 -2.20
C ARG A 82 -9.87 -9.31 -3.34
N TYR A 83 -8.69 -9.09 -3.94
CA TYR A 83 -8.24 -9.98 -5.02
C TYR A 83 -8.06 -11.43 -4.57
N SER A 84 -7.75 -11.65 -3.28
CA SER A 84 -7.55 -12.98 -2.70
C SER A 84 -8.84 -13.66 -2.24
N ALA A 85 -9.99 -12.98 -2.32
CA ALA A 85 -11.26 -13.54 -1.88
C ALA A 85 -11.65 -14.77 -2.72
N GLY A 86 -12.24 -15.78 -2.07
CA GLY A 86 -12.69 -16.99 -2.76
C GLY A 86 -11.59 -17.97 -3.15
N GLY A 87 -10.37 -17.81 -2.64
CA GLY A 87 -9.27 -18.76 -2.87
C GLY A 87 -8.59 -18.58 -4.23
N SER A 88 -8.40 -17.33 -4.67
CA SER A 88 -7.61 -17.05 -5.88
C SER A 88 -6.22 -17.70 -5.81
N GLU A 89 -5.61 -17.97 -6.96
CA GLU A 89 -4.24 -18.50 -7.05
C GLU A 89 -3.20 -17.70 -6.25
N ALA A 90 -3.40 -16.38 -6.10
CA ALA A 90 -2.49 -15.54 -5.34
C ALA A 90 -2.68 -15.66 -3.82
N ALA A 91 -3.84 -16.13 -3.35
CA ALA A 91 -4.20 -16.13 -1.92
C ALA A 91 -3.23 -16.93 -1.03
N PRO A 92 -2.68 -18.09 -1.43
CA PRO A 92 -1.69 -18.80 -0.62
C PRO A 92 -0.35 -18.04 -0.45
N PHE A 93 -0.05 -17.09 -1.35
CA PHE A 93 1.24 -16.38 -1.38
C PHE A 93 1.12 -14.95 -0.85
N TYR A 94 0.11 -14.25 -1.34
CA TYR A 94 -0.23 -12.88 -1.00
C TYR A 94 -1.72 -12.86 -0.69
N ASN A 95 -2.07 -13.12 0.57
CA ASN A 95 -3.45 -13.02 1.04
C ASN A 95 -3.79 -11.60 1.52
N SER A 96 -4.67 -10.90 0.81
CA SER A 96 -5.17 -9.61 1.26
C SER A 96 -6.03 -9.74 2.53
N THR A 97 -5.72 -8.96 3.55
CA THR A 97 -6.54 -8.85 4.76
C THR A 97 -7.59 -7.76 4.66
N SER A 98 -7.27 -6.66 3.97
CA SER A 98 -8.09 -5.45 3.87
C SER A 98 -7.81 -4.69 2.56
N TYR A 99 -8.73 -3.81 2.19
CA TYR A 99 -8.53 -2.82 1.11
C TYR A 99 -8.72 -1.38 1.61
N TRP A 100 -9.05 -1.19 2.89
CA TRP A 100 -9.42 0.12 3.42
C TRP A 100 -8.22 1.05 3.58
N ASP A 101 -7.09 0.49 4.01
CA ASP A 101 -5.80 1.16 4.08
C ASP A 101 -5.29 1.54 2.69
N GLU A 102 -5.52 0.68 1.68
CA GLU A 102 -5.21 0.99 0.27
C GLU A 102 -5.99 2.19 -0.27
N PHE A 103 -7.23 2.41 0.19
CA PHE A 103 -7.97 3.63 -0.16
C PHE A 103 -7.39 4.89 0.48
N VAL A 104 -6.90 4.82 1.72
CA VAL A 104 -6.22 5.95 2.37
C VAL A 104 -4.92 6.25 1.63
N TRP A 105 -4.15 5.22 1.31
CA TRP A 105 -2.87 5.32 0.61
C TRP A 105 -3.00 5.85 -0.82
N GLY A 106 -3.86 5.24 -1.63
CA GLY A 106 -4.14 5.69 -3.00
C GLY A 106 -4.73 7.10 -3.04
N GLY A 107 -5.62 7.45 -2.10
CA GLY A 107 -6.15 8.80 -1.95
C GLY A 107 -5.06 9.83 -1.64
N ALA A 108 -4.15 9.52 -0.71
CA ALA A 108 -3.03 10.39 -0.39
C ALA A 108 -2.13 10.65 -1.60
N TRP A 109 -1.73 9.60 -2.34
CA TRP A 109 -0.89 9.77 -3.52
C TRP A 109 -1.58 10.49 -4.67
N LEU A 110 -2.85 10.22 -4.93
CA LEU A 110 -3.62 10.93 -5.95
C LEU A 110 -3.78 12.42 -5.60
N TYR A 111 -3.94 12.76 -4.32
CA TYR A 111 -3.90 14.15 -3.89
C TYR A 111 -2.55 14.79 -4.22
N TYR A 112 -1.42 14.16 -3.86
CA TYR A 112 -0.09 14.68 -4.19
C TYR A 112 0.15 14.82 -5.70
N ALA A 113 -0.34 13.87 -6.51
CA ALA A 113 -0.15 13.88 -7.95
C ALA A 113 -1.02 14.92 -8.68
N THR A 114 -2.21 15.22 -8.15
CA THR A 114 -3.23 16.00 -8.87
C THR A 114 -3.61 17.32 -8.24
N GLY A 115 -3.34 17.51 -6.94
CA GLY A 115 -3.83 18.62 -6.13
C GLY A 115 -5.34 18.60 -5.88
N ASN A 116 -6.07 17.56 -6.30
CA ASN A 116 -7.52 17.51 -6.13
C ASN A 116 -7.90 17.17 -4.68
N SER A 117 -8.52 18.12 -4.00
CA SER A 117 -8.91 18.03 -2.59
C SER A 117 -9.92 16.92 -2.28
N SER A 118 -10.67 16.41 -3.27
CA SER A 118 -11.59 15.29 -3.06
C SER A 118 -10.86 14.02 -2.61
N TYR A 119 -9.64 13.79 -3.10
CA TYR A 119 -8.81 12.66 -2.68
C TYR A 119 -8.29 12.83 -1.25
N LEU A 120 -7.92 14.06 -0.88
CA LEU A 120 -7.52 14.36 0.49
C LEU A 120 -8.69 14.16 1.45
N GLN A 121 -9.86 14.70 1.12
CA GLN A 121 -11.09 14.52 1.91
C GLN A 121 -11.43 13.05 2.12
N LEU A 122 -11.29 12.22 1.06
CA LEU A 122 -11.47 10.79 1.17
C LEU A 122 -10.45 10.15 2.11
N ALA A 123 -9.14 10.42 1.91
CA ALA A 123 -8.07 9.87 2.70
C ALA A 123 -8.14 10.26 4.19
N THR A 124 -8.72 11.43 4.50
CA THR A 124 -8.93 11.90 5.87
C THR A 124 -10.35 11.68 6.36
N THR A 125 -11.16 10.86 5.70
CA THR A 125 -12.52 10.55 6.19
C THR A 125 -12.43 9.69 7.45
N PRO A 126 -13.00 10.08 8.60
CA PRO A 126 -12.88 9.33 9.86
C PRO A 126 -13.35 7.87 9.76
N GLY A 127 -14.44 7.62 9.03
CA GLY A 127 -14.94 6.27 8.80
C GLY A 127 -13.98 5.39 8.00
N LEU A 128 -13.28 5.98 7.02
CA LEU A 128 -12.27 5.28 6.22
C LEU A 128 -11.06 4.92 7.08
N ALA A 129 -10.55 5.88 7.85
CA ALA A 129 -9.45 5.68 8.79
C ALA A 129 -9.79 4.60 9.83
N LYS A 130 -11.03 4.61 10.36
CA LYS A 130 -11.50 3.59 11.30
C LYS A 130 -11.48 2.19 10.70
N HIS A 131 -12.01 2.02 9.48
CA HIS A 131 -12.02 0.72 8.80
C HIS A 131 -10.62 0.24 8.38
N ALA A 132 -9.73 1.17 8.07
CA ALA A 132 -8.32 0.88 7.80
C ALA A 132 -7.54 0.46 9.05
N GLY A 133 -8.16 0.44 10.23
CA GLY A 133 -7.50 0.06 11.48
C GLY A 133 -6.65 1.17 12.08
N ALA A 134 -6.83 2.43 11.66
CA ALA A 134 -5.98 3.54 12.12
C ALA A 134 -5.97 3.67 13.64
N PHE A 135 -7.08 3.40 14.31
CA PHE A 135 -7.21 3.57 15.76
C PHE A 135 -6.99 2.28 16.58
N TRP A 136 -6.52 1.19 15.96
CA TRP A 136 -6.37 -0.12 16.59
C TRP A 136 -4.90 -0.51 16.79
N GLY A 137 -4.50 -0.78 18.05
CA GLY A 137 -3.14 -1.18 18.42
C GLY A 137 -2.83 -2.68 18.26
N GLY A 138 -3.26 -3.29 17.16
CA GLY A 138 -3.02 -4.71 16.87
C GLY A 138 -1.54 -5.04 16.60
N PRO A 139 -1.18 -6.33 16.45
CA PRO A 139 0.21 -6.76 16.22
C PRO A 139 0.84 -6.19 14.93
N ASP A 140 0.04 -5.89 13.91
CA ASP A 140 0.49 -5.27 12.65
C ASP A 140 0.40 -3.74 12.65
N TYR A 141 0.07 -3.13 13.78
CA TYR A 141 -0.03 -1.69 13.92
C TYR A 141 1.34 -1.03 13.69
N GLY A 142 1.37 -0.04 12.80
CA GLY A 142 2.59 0.71 12.48
C GLY A 142 3.57 -0.03 11.58
N VAL A 143 3.24 -1.22 11.10
CA VAL A 143 4.07 -1.96 10.13
C VAL A 143 3.64 -1.59 8.71
N LEU A 144 4.57 -1.03 7.94
CA LEU A 144 4.41 -0.90 6.49
C LEU A 144 4.80 -2.23 5.84
N SER A 145 3.83 -2.88 5.19
CA SER A 145 4.03 -4.13 4.46
C SER A 145 3.33 -4.04 3.10
N TRP A 146 3.36 -5.10 2.30
CA TRP A 146 2.57 -5.16 1.06
C TRP A 146 1.06 -5.29 1.33
N ASP A 147 0.63 -5.71 2.52
CA ASP A 147 -0.77 -5.90 2.90
C ASP A 147 -1.33 -4.73 3.74
N ASN A 148 -0.45 -3.94 4.37
CA ASN A 148 -0.82 -2.80 5.20
C ASN A 148 -0.05 -1.54 4.81
N LYS A 149 -0.74 -0.55 4.24
CA LYS A 149 -0.18 0.75 3.83
C LYS A 149 -0.37 1.86 4.84
N LEU A 150 -1.06 1.60 5.94
CA LEU A 150 -1.56 2.66 6.81
C LEU A 150 -0.44 3.48 7.45
N ALA A 151 0.64 2.82 7.90
CA ALA A 151 1.80 3.52 8.46
C ALA A 151 2.46 4.47 7.44
N GLY A 152 2.55 4.05 6.17
CA GLY A 152 3.06 4.89 5.08
C GLY A 152 2.13 6.06 4.79
N ALA A 153 0.82 5.81 4.70
CA ALA A 153 -0.17 6.85 4.46
C ALA A 153 -0.21 7.90 5.58
N GLN A 154 -0.12 7.46 6.84
CA GLN A 154 -0.03 8.33 8.01
C GLN A 154 1.18 9.25 7.95
N VAL A 155 2.37 8.74 7.58
CA VAL A 155 3.58 9.56 7.39
C VAL A 155 3.37 10.62 6.31
N LEU A 156 2.85 10.22 5.14
CA LEU A 156 2.59 11.13 4.03
C LEU A 156 1.61 12.26 4.39
N LEU A 157 0.55 11.93 5.12
CA LEU A 157 -0.46 12.88 5.55
C LEU A 157 0.01 13.74 6.75
N SER A 158 0.88 13.21 7.61
CA SER A 158 1.53 13.99 8.67
C SER A 158 2.45 15.06 8.08
N ARG A 159 3.20 14.71 7.03
CA ARG A 159 4.00 15.68 6.27
C ARG A 159 3.12 16.79 5.69
N LEU A 160 1.97 16.42 5.11
CA LEU A 160 1.02 17.39 4.57
C LEU A 160 0.56 18.39 5.66
N ARG A 161 0.23 17.89 6.85
CA ARG A 161 -0.15 18.72 7.99
C ARG A 161 0.96 19.68 8.41
N LEU A 162 2.20 19.22 8.48
CA LEU A 162 3.34 20.01 8.94
C LEU A 162 3.72 21.15 7.98
N PHE A 163 3.63 20.92 6.66
CA PHE A 163 4.10 21.88 5.67
C PHE A 163 3.00 22.75 5.05
N LEU A 164 1.79 22.20 4.88
CA LEU A 164 0.70 22.89 4.18
C LEU A 164 -0.45 23.29 5.09
N SER A 165 -0.58 22.70 6.29
CA SER A 165 -1.60 23.04 7.29
C SER A 165 -2.99 23.31 6.69
N PRO A 166 -3.61 22.34 5.99
CA PRO A 166 -4.83 22.57 5.21
C PRO A 166 -6.07 22.94 6.05
N GLY A 167 -5.99 22.85 7.38
CA GLY A 167 -7.04 23.28 8.31
C GLY A 167 -8.27 22.38 8.30
N TYR A 168 -9.43 22.97 8.62
CA TYR A 168 -10.72 22.28 8.64
C TYR A 168 -11.16 21.88 7.21
N PRO A 169 -11.75 20.69 6.99
CA PRO A 169 -12.16 19.65 7.96
C PRO A 169 -11.09 18.58 8.25
N TYR A 170 -9.88 18.75 7.73
CA TYR A 170 -8.86 17.69 7.73
C TYR A 170 -8.08 17.59 9.05
N GLU A 171 -7.99 18.70 9.78
CA GLU A 171 -7.08 18.85 10.93
C GLU A 171 -7.22 17.77 12.00
N GLU A 172 -8.45 17.32 12.30
CA GLU A 172 -8.67 16.32 13.35
C GLU A 172 -7.99 14.98 13.01
N ILE A 173 -8.22 14.48 11.80
CA ILE A 173 -7.65 13.20 11.35
C ILE A 173 -6.15 13.33 11.07
N LEU A 174 -5.72 14.44 10.48
CA LEU A 174 -4.29 14.70 10.25
C LEU A 174 -3.52 14.80 11.58
N ARG A 175 -4.09 15.40 12.62
CA ARG A 175 -3.51 15.43 13.97
C ARG A 175 -3.39 14.02 14.54
N THR A 176 -4.41 13.19 14.37
CA THR A 176 -4.38 11.80 14.84
C THR A 176 -3.30 11.00 14.11
N PHE A 177 -3.23 11.09 12.78
CA PHE A 177 -2.17 10.43 12.00
C PHE A 177 -0.77 10.90 12.38
N HIS A 178 -0.60 12.19 12.69
CA HIS A 178 0.67 12.71 13.20
C HIS A 178 1.01 12.09 14.55
N ASN A 179 0.09 12.07 15.53
CA ASN A 179 0.35 11.44 16.83
C ASN A 179 0.72 9.96 16.69
N GLN A 180 0.03 9.24 15.81
CA GLN A 180 0.29 7.82 15.55
C GLN A 180 1.65 7.61 14.90
N THR A 181 1.99 8.42 13.91
CA THR A 181 3.31 8.41 13.27
C THR A 181 4.41 8.65 14.29
N SER A 182 4.23 9.60 15.22
CA SER A 182 5.19 9.86 16.30
C SER A 182 5.37 8.65 17.23
N ILE A 183 4.28 7.99 17.62
CA ILE A 183 4.33 6.76 18.43
C ILE A 183 5.08 5.64 17.67
N ILE A 184 4.76 5.47 16.39
CA ILE A 184 5.38 4.46 15.52
C ILE A 184 6.88 4.77 15.34
N MET A 185 7.29 6.02 15.15
CA MET A 185 8.70 6.36 15.03
C MET A 185 9.46 6.15 16.33
N CYS A 186 8.84 6.43 17.48
CA CYS A 186 9.41 6.15 18.78
C CYS A 186 9.62 4.64 18.98
N SER A 187 8.64 3.80 18.62
CA SER A 187 8.70 2.36 18.84
C SER A 187 9.84 1.66 18.07
N TYR A 188 10.39 2.30 17.02
CA TYR A 188 11.58 1.83 16.32
C TYR A 188 12.90 2.15 17.04
N LEU A 189 12.93 3.03 18.04
CA LEU A 189 14.17 3.39 18.73
C LEU A 189 14.72 2.22 19.57
N PRO A 190 16.05 2.08 19.68
CA PRO A 190 16.71 0.97 20.37
C PRO A 190 16.17 0.68 21.78
N ILE A 191 15.76 1.74 22.48
CA ILE A 191 15.26 1.71 23.86
C ILE A 191 13.88 1.04 24.01
N PHE A 192 13.10 0.93 22.93
CA PHE A 192 11.78 0.28 22.96
C PHE A 192 11.84 -1.15 22.39
N THR A 193 11.06 -2.04 22.99
CA THR A 193 10.95 -3.48 22.63
C THR A 193 9.67 -3.79 21.83
N SER A 194 9.07 -2.79 21.20
CA SER A 194 7.78 -2.91 20.51
C SER A 194 7.81 -3.80 19.26
N PHE A 195 8.98 -4.01 18.64
CA PHE A 195 9.14 -4.89 17.48
C PHE A 195 10.27 -5.88 17.69
N ASN A 196 10.07 -7.12 17.22
CA ASN A 196 11.14 -8.13 17.21
C ASN A 196 12.28 -7.66 16.29
N ARG A 197 13.50 -7.72 16.81
CA ARG A 197 14.72 -7.36 16.09
C ARG A 197 15.48 -8.59 15.67
N THR A 198 16.10 -8.52 14.50
CA THR A 198 17.10 -9.51 14.08
C THR A 198 18.34 -9.42 14.97
N LYS A 199 19.18 -10.47 14.96
CA LYS A 199 20.46 -10.50 15.70
C LYS A 199 21.41 -9.32 15.35
N GLY A 200 21.17 -8.62 14.24
CA GLY A 200 21.90 -7.42 13.80
C GLY A 200 21.29 -6.07 14.21
N THR A 201 20.40 -6.02 15.21
CA THR A 201 19.71 -4.82 15.73
C THR A 201 18.72 -4.12 14.78
N LEU A 202 18.58 -4.60 13.55
CA LEU A 202 17.56 -4.10 12.62
C LEU A 202 16.17 -4.63 13.02
N PRO A 203 15.14 -3.76 13.12
CA PRO A 203 13.76 -4.22 13.18
C PRO A 203 13.45 -5.08 11.94
N LEU A 204 12.71 -6.18 12.12
CA LEU A 204 12.36 -7.15 11.06
C LEU A 204 11.61 -6.52 9.86
N THR A 205 11.15 -5.28 10.00
CA THR A 205 10.47 -4.49 8.97
C THR A 205 11.42 -3.50 8.30
N SER A 206 12.33 -4.00 7.46
CA SER A 206 13.37 -3.17 6.79
C SER A 206 12.80 -2.04 5.91
N LEU A 207 11.52 -2.11 5.49
CA LEU A 207 10.86 -1.07 4.71
C LEU A 207 10.53 0.19 5.53
N THR A 208 10.28 0.06 6.84
CA THR A 208 9.87 1.20 7.68
C THR A 208 11.05 2.11 8.06
N LEU A 209 12.29 1.61 8.01
CA LEU A 209 13.50 2.42 8.21
C LEU A 209 13.67 3.52 7.15
N TYR A 210 13.17 3.32 5.93
CA TYR A 210 13.16 4.35 4.89
C TYR A 210 12.24 5.54 5.25
N LEU A 211 11.12 5.29 5.94
CA LEU A 211 10.21 6.36 6.39
C LEU A 211 10.89 7.31 7.39
N LYS A 212 11.82 6.82 8.20
CA LYS A 212 12.60 7.64 9.14
C LYS A 212 13.54 8.62 8.42
N ARG A 213 14.09 8.26 7.25
CA ARG A 213 14.99 9.14 6.47
C ARG A 213 14.24 10.18 5.63
N GLY A 214 13.00 9.91 5.20
CA GLY A 214 12.22 10.84 4.37
C GLY A 214 11.59 12.04 5.09
N LEU A 215 11.74 12.11 6.42
CA LEU A 215 11.24 13.20 7.29
C LEU A 215 12.34 14.18 7.73
N HIS A 216 13.60 13.95 7.35
CA HIS A 216 14.72 14.86 7.58
C HIS A 216 15.07 15.65 6.32
#